data_AF-A0A1L3GLF1-F1
#
_entry.id   AF-A0A1L3GLF1-F1
#
_cell.length_a   1.000
_cell.length_b   1.000
_cell.length_c   1.000
_cell.angle_alpha   90.00
_cell.angle_beta   90.00
_cell.angle_gamma   90.00
#
_symmetry.space_group_name_H-M   'P 1'
#
loop_
_entity.id
_entity.type
_entity.pdbx_description
1 polymer ?
#
loop_
_entity_poly.entity_id
_entity_poly.type
_entity_poly.pdbx_seq_one_letter_code
_entity_poly.pdbx_strand_id
1 'polypeptide(L)'
;MHQVNNSDHSEEGVEIPHKEIKPDTLRRMIQEFVTRDGCDWAETGCTLEDKVEEVLQQLKNQQVKVVFDLKTQTANLVPCT
;
A
#
# COMPACT_ATOMS: atom_id res chain seq x y z
N MET A 1 -40.20 -10.37 -0.03
CA MET A 1 -39.87 -8.98 -0.42
C MET A 1 -38.36 -8.94 -0.49
N HIS A 2 -37.80 -8.84 -1.69
CA HIS A 2 -36.36 -8.84 -1.90
C HIS A 2 -35.78 -7.52 -1.42
N GLN A 3 -34.86 -7.56 -0.45
CA GLN A 3 -33.96 -6.45 -0.20
C GLN A 3 -32.54 -6.94 -0.45
N VAL A 4 -32.09 -6.64 -1.66
CA VAL A 4 -30.71 -6.65 -2.11
C VAL A 4 -29.98 -5.50 -1.45
N ASN A 5 -29.15 -5.77 -0.46
CA ASN A 5 -28.09 -4.85 -0.03
C ASN A 5 -26.79 -5.64 0.05
N ASN A 6 -26.21 -5.83 -1.13
CA ASN A 6 -24.85 -6.27 -1.35
C ASN A 6 -23.89 -5.18 -0.83
N SER A 7 -23.68 -5.13 0.48
CA SER A 7 -22.60 -4.36 1.11
C SER A 7 -21.42 -5.28 1.40
N ASP A 8 -21.10 -6.14 0.44
CA ASP A 8 -19.80 -6.80 0.36
C ASP A 8 -18.97 -5.97 -0.61
N HIS A 9 -18.34 -4.91 -0.10
CA HIS A 9 -17.11 -4.45 -0.72
C HIS A 9 -16.03 -5.47 -0.29
N SER A 10 -16.13 -6.74 -0.74
CA SER A 10 -14.93 -7.56 -0.81
C SER A 10 -14.04 -6.83 -1.80
N GLU A 11 -13.08 -6.13 -1.24
CA GLU A 11 -11.92 -5.65 -1.95
C GLU A 11 -11.35 -6.87 -2.66
N GLU A 12 -11.65 -7.02 -3.96
CA GLU A 12 -11.14 -8.10 -4.83
C GLU A 12 -9.65 -7.83 -5.10
N GLY A 13 -8.89 -7.84 -4.02
CA GLY A 13 -7.47 -7.61 -3.95
C GLY A 13 -6.78 -8.85 -3.45
N VAL A 14 -5.73 -9.27 -4.15
CA VAL A 14 -4.86 -10.37 -3.68
C VAL A 14 -3.69 -9.76 -2.94
N GLU A 15 -3.44 -10.22 -1.72
CA GLU A 15 -2.23 -9.84 -0.98
C GLU A 15 -1.01 -10.45 -1.65
N ILE A 16 -0.08 -9.60 -2.08
CA ILE A 16 1.15 -10.00 -2.75
C ILE A 16 2.33 -9.81 -1.81
N PRO A 17 3.19 -10.83 -1.61
CA PRO A 17 4.41 -10.66 -0.84
C PRO A 17 5.31 -9.62 -1.51
N HIS A 18 5.75 -8.62 -0.74
CA HIS A 18 6.64 -7.56 -1.24
C HIS A 18 7.95 -8.12 -1.84
N LYS A 19 8.37 -9.33 -1.43
CA LYS A 19 9.55 -10.03 -1.95
C LYS A 19 9.38 -10.56 -3.38
N GLU A 20 8.15 -10.77 -3.84
CA GLU A 20 7.85 -11.22 -5.21
C GLU A 20 7.72 -10.04 -6.20
N ILE A 21 7.67 -8.82 -5.69
CA ILE A 21 7.57 -7.60 -6.49
C ILE A 21 8.98 -7.14 -6.84
N LYS A 22 9.16 -6.69 -8.09
CA LYS A 22 10.45 -6.11 -8.52
C LYS A 22 10.81 -4.93 -7.60
N PRO A 23 12.06 -4.83 -7.12
CA PRO A 23 12.46 -3.80 -6.17
C PRO A 23 12.22 -2.38 -6.69
N ASP A 24 12.46 -2.12 -7.98
CA ASP A 24 12.12 -0.85 -8.62
C ASP A 24 10.62 -0.52 -8.59
N THR A 25 9.76 -1.51 -8.84
CA THR A 25 8.31 -1.34 -8.80
C THR A 25 7.84 -1.09 -7.38
N LEU A 26 8.32 -1.88 -6.42
CA LEU A 26 8.00 -1.70 -5.01
C LEU A 26 8.42 -0.31 -4.53
N ARG A 27 9.64 0.14 -4.88
CA ARG A 27 10.11 1.49 -4.56
C ARG A 27 9.18 2.57 -5.10
N ARG A 28 8.75 2.47 -6.36
CA ARG A 28 7.83 3.45 -6.97
C ARG A 28 6.48 3.47 -6.28
N MET A 29 5.91 2.31 -5.97
CA MET A 29 4.68 2.21 -5.21
C MET A 29 4.80 2.87 -3.84
N ILE A 30 5.92 2.63 -3.14
CA ILE A 30 6.21 3.24 -1.85
C ILE A 30 6.33 4.77 -1.99
N GLN A 31 7.06 5.25 -3.00
CA GLN A 31 7.17 6.68 -3.29
C GLN A 31 5.80 7.32 -3.52
N GLU A 32 4.92 6.68 -4.28
CA GLU A 32 3.56 7.16 -4.52
C GLU A 32 2.71 7.13 -3.24
N PHE A 33 2.85 6.09 -2.42
CA PHE A 33 2.16 5.96 -1.14
C PHE A 33 2.56 7.08 -0.17
N VAL A 34 3.85 7.31 0.04
CA VAL A 34 4.35 8.37 0.93
C VAL A 34 4.08 9.78 0.40
N THR A 35 3.87 9.93 -0.92
CA THR A 35 3.52 11.22 -1.54
C THR A 35 2.02 11.49 -1.45
N ARG A 36 1.16 10.46 -1.53
CA ARG A 36 -0.30 10.57 -1.42
C ARG A 36 -0.77 10.82 0.01
N ASP A 37 -0.12 10.20 0.99
CA ASP A 37 -0.45 10.34 2.41
C ASP A 37 0.09 11.66 3.01
N GLY A 38 0.29 12.70 2.19
CA GLY A 38 0.99 13.95 2.50
C GLY A 38 0.35 14.84 3.58
N CYS A 39 -0.35 14.27 4.56
CA CYS A 39 -1.09 15.00 5.58
C CYS A 39 -0.33 15.23 6.90
N ASP A 40 0.73 14.50 7.25
CA ASP A 40 1.41 14.72 8.55
C ASP A 40 2.94 14.68 8.52
N TRP A 41 3.56 14.45 7.36
CA TRP A 41 4.98 14.06 7.29
C TRP A 41 5.93 15.22 7.04
N ALA A 42 5.63 16.36 7.66
CA ALA A 42 6.37 17.63 7.60
C ALA A 42 7.46 17.75 8.67
N GLU A 43 7.91 16.64 9.28
CA GLU A 43 9.13 16.68 10.07
C GLU A 43 10.31 17.02 9.16
N THR A 44 10.88 18.20 9.41
CA THR A 44 11.92 18.84 8.63
C THR A 44 13.22 18.05 8.79
N GLY A 45 13.46 17.06 7.92
CA GLY A 45 14.75 16.35 7.90
C GLY A 45 14.78 15.02 7.13
N CYS A 46 13.66 14.31 6.99
CA CYS A 46 13.68 13.00 6.33
C CYS A 46 13.64 13.14 4.79
N THR A 47 14.60 12.51 4.12
CA THR A 47 14.64 12.43 2.67
C THR A 47 13.57 11.46 2.15
N LEU A 48 13.24 11.53 0.85
CA LEU A 48 12.34 10.55 0.23
C LEU A 48 12.87 9.12 0.38
N GLU A 49 14.20 8.94 0.38
CA GLU A 49 14.81 7.61 0.52
C GLU A 49 14.64 7.04 1.93
N ASP A 50 14.84 7.87 2.96
CA ASP A 50 14.60 7.52 4.37
C ASP A 50 13.15 7.03 4.58
N LYS A 51 12.19 7.73 3.96
CA LYS A 51 10.77 7.36 3.98
C LYS A 51 10.49 6.05 3.25
N VAL A 52 11.19 5.80 2.15
CA VAL A 52 11.07 4.51 1.44
C VAL A 52 11.58 3.38 2.33
N GLU A 53 12.69 3.58 3.03
CA GLU A 53 13.23 2.60 3.96
C GLU A 53 12.28 2.33 5.14
N GLU A 54 11.67 3.36 5.71
CA GLU A 54 10.64 3.25 6.76
C GLU A 54 9.46 2.37 6.32
N VAL A 55 8.89 2.61 5.15
CA VAL A 55 7.77 1.79 4.63
C VAL A 55 8.24 0.37 4.30
N LEU A 56 9.49 0.18 3.85
CA LEU A 56 10.06 -1.15 3.69
C LEU A 56 10.17 -1.90 5.03
N GLN A 57 10.50 -1.21 6.12
CA GLN A 57 10.47 -1.83 7.45
C GLN A 57 9.05 -2.18 7.88
N GLN A 58 8.07 -1.31 7.63
CA GLN A 58 6.66 -1.60 7.90
C GLN A 58 6.14 -2.81 7.11
N LEU A 59 6.55 -2.96 5.84
CA LEU A 59 6.26 -4.14 5.02
C LEU A 59 6.88 -5.42 5.59
N LYS A 60 8.08 -5.35 6.18
CA LYS A 60 8.72 -6.48 6.87
C LYS A 60 8.00 -6.81 8.19
N ASN A 61 7.55 -5.79 8.91
CA ASN A 61 6.84 -5.91 10.17
C ASN A 61 5.35 -6.26 9.99
N GLN A 62 4.87 -6.45 8.75
CA GLN A 62 3.46 -6.72 8.42
C GLN A 62 2.50 -5.60 8.85
N GLN A 63 3.02 -4.39 9.04
CA GLN A 63 2.23 -3.19 9.33
C GLN A 63 1.65 -2.56 8.05
N VAL A 64 2.31 -2.80 6.92
CA VAL A 64 1.81 -2.44 5.58
C VAL A 64 1.86 -3.69 4.72
N LYS A 65 0.90 -3.82 3.81
CA LYS A 65 0.81 -4.92 2.86
C LYS A 65 0.60 -4.40 1.45
N VAL A 66 1.02 -5.20 0.46
CA VAL A 66 0.72 -4.92 -0.94
C VAL A 66 -0.52 -5.68 -1.32
N VAL A 67 -1.51 -4.97 -1.85
CA VAL A 67 -2.75 -5.53 -2.35
C VAL A 67 -2.81 -5.26 -3.85
N PHE A 68 -2.95 -6.32 -4.63
CA PHE A 68 -3.16 -6.23 -6.08
C PHE A 68 -4.64 -6.32 -6.39
N ASP A 69 -5.22 -5.19 -6.79
CA ASP A 69 -6.61 -5.10 -7.20
C ASP A 69 -6.80 -5.71 -8.59
N LEU A 70 -7.58 -6.79 -8.68
CA LEU A 70 -7.77 -7.54 -9.92
C LEU A 70 -8.62 -6.78 -10.95
N LYS A 71 -9.45 -5.84 -10.50
CA LYS A 71 -10.38 -5.09 -11.36
C LYS A 71 -9.66 -4.00 -12.17
N THR A 72 -8.85 -3.22 -11.49
CA THR A 72 -8.06 -2.12 -12.05
C THR A 72 -6.70 -2.60 -12.53
N GLN A 73 -6.30 -3.81 -12.14
CA GLN A 73 -4.97 -4.38 -12.39
C GLN A 73 -3.86 -3.49 -11.82
N THR A 74 -4.11 -2.91 -10.65
CA THR A 74 -3.17 -2.03 -9.96
C THR A 74 -2.72 -2.62 -8.63
N ALA A 75 -1.45 -2.39 -8.30
CA ALA A 75 -0.91 -2.74 -7.00
C ALA A 75 -0.92 -1.49 -6.10
N ASN A 76 -1.44 -1.62 -4.89
CA ASN A 76 -1.48 -0.55 -3.90
C ASN A 76 -0.87 -1.02 -2.58
N LEU A 77 -0.34 -0.07 -1.82
CA LEU A 77 0.09 -0.28 -0.44
C LEU A 77 -1.06 0.07 0.49
N VAL A 78 -1.37 -0.82 1.41
CA VAL A 78 -2.47 -0.66 2.37
C VAL A 78 -1.94 -0.93 3.78
N PRO A 79 -2.14 -0.02 4.75
CA PRO A 79 -1.80 -0.28 6.15
C PRO A 79 -2.67 -1.40 6.71
N CYS A 80 -2.08 -2.28 7.53
CA CYS A 80 -2.77 -3.32 8.27
C CYS A 80 -3.31 -2.71 9.56
N THR A 81 -4.56 -2.23 9.53
CA THR A 81 -5.29 -1.72 10.72
C THR A 81 -5.77 -2.83 11.64
#